data_AF-A0A352S1K0-F1
#
_entry.id   AF-A0A352S1K0-F1
#
_cell.length_a   1.000
_cell.length_b   1.000
_cell.length_c   1.000
_cell.angle_alpha   90.00
_cell.angle_beta   90.00
_cell.angle_gamma   90.00
#
_symmetry.space_group_name_H-M   'P 1'
#
loop_
_entity.id
_entity.type
_entity.pdbx_description
1 polymer ?
#
loop_
_entity_poly.entity_id
_entity_poly.type
_entity_poly.pdbx_seq_one_letter_code
_entity_poly.pdbx_strand_id
1 'polypeptide(L)' 'FSFDMPLREARDLFERAYFEYHLVREHGSMTRVAEKTGLERTHLYRKLKQLGVELGRNKPEPTEQ' A
#
# COMPACT_ATOMS: atom_id res chain seq x y z
N PHE A 1 9.46 8.36 17.26
CA PHE A 1 8.14 7.72 17.26
C PHE A 1 7.31 8.42 18.32
N SER A 2 6.30 9.18 17.91
CA SER A 2 5.40 9.87 18.83
C SER A 2 4.18 9.00 19.09
N PHE A 3 3.85 8.76 20.35
CA PHE A 3 2.65 7.99 20.77
C PHE A 3 1.42 8.88 20.92
N ASP A 4 1.54 10.16 20.54
CA ASP A 4 0.49 11.17 20.67
C ASP A 4 -0.62 11.04 19.61
N MET A 5 -0.47 10.12 18.66
CA MET A 5 -1.46 9.88 17.63
C MET A 5 -2.47 8.79 18.03
N PRO A 6 -3.74 8.90 17.60
CA PRO A 6 -4.73 7.86 17.83
C PRO A 6 -4.28 6.49 17.32
N LEU A 7 -4.60 5.42 18.05
CA LEU A 7 -4.25 4.03 17.68
C LEU A 7 -4.69 3.67 16.26
N ARG A 8 -5.84 4.20 15.82
CA ARG A 8 -6.35 4.02 14.46
C ARG A 8 -5.36 4.54 13.42
N GLU A 9 -4.87 5.75 13.62
CA GLU A 9 -4.02 6.44 12.68
C GLU A 9 -2.61 5.81 12.65
N ALA A 10 -2.12 5.32 13.80
CA ALA A 10 -0.87 4.54 13.86
C ALA A 10 -0.98 3.22 13.09
N ARG A 11 -2.13 2.54 13.19
CA ARG A 11 -2.41 1.32 12.40
C ARG A 11 -2.46 1.65 10.91
N ASP A 12 -3.16 2.71 10.52
CA ASP A 12 -3.29 3.12 9.12
C ASP A 12 -1.91 3.43 8.51
N LEU A 13 -1.02 4.11 9.24
CA LEU A 13 0.36 4.35 8.78
C LEU A 13 1.16 3.06 8.61
N PHE A 14 1.10 2.14 9.57
CA PHE A 14 1.78 0.86 9.46
C PHE A 14 1.27 0.04 8.27
N GLU A 15 -0.05 -0.07 8.14
CA GLU A 15 -0.67 -0.81 7.05
C GLU A 15 -0.31 -0.22 5.69
N ARG A 16 -0.35 1.12 5.57
CA ARG A 16 0.06 1.83 4.36
C ARG A 16 1.50 1.47 3.97
N ALA A 17 2.45 1.62 4.90
CA ALA A 17 3.86 1.32 4.66
C ALA A 17 4.09 -0.16 4.32
N TYR A 18 3.38 -1.06 4.99
CA TYR A 18 3.44 -2.50 4.74
C TYR A 18 2.99 -2.84 3.31
N PHE A 19 1.87 -2.30 2.86
CA PHE A 19 1.39 -2.55 1.51
C PHE A 19 2.24 -1.87 0.43
N GLU A 20 2.68 -0.63 0.65
CA GLU A 20 3.60 0.07 -0.28
C GLU A 20 4.89 -0.74 -0.46
N TYR A 21 5.49 -1.24 0.63
CA TYR A 21 6.68 -2.09 0.58
C TYR A 21 6.46 -3.35 -0.28
N HIS A 22 5.35 -4.07 -0.06
CA HIS A 22 5.04 -5.27 -0.84
C HIS A 22 4.67 -4.96 -2.29
N LEU A 23 3.97 -3.86 -2.55
CA LEU A 23 3.62 -3.44 -3.91
C LEU A 23 4.86 -3.10 -4.73
N VAL A 24 5.82 -2.37 -4.16
CA VAL A 24 7.10 -2.07 -4.83
C VAL A 24 7.86 -3.36 -5.12
N ARG A 25 7.96 -4.26 -4.13
CA ARG A 25 8.71 -5.51 -4.25
C ARG A 25 8.11 -6.49 -5.26
N GLU A 26 6.79 -6.51 -5.40
CA GLU A 26 6.08 -7.39 -6.33
C GLU A 26 5.73 -6.69 -7.66
N HIS A 27 6.38 -5.55 -7.97
CA HIS A 27 6.18 -4.77 -9.21
C HIS A 27 4.71 -4.40 -9.49
N GLY A 28 3.96 -4.05 -8.43
CA GLY A 28 2.53 -3.71 -8.53
C GLY A 28 1.63 -4.91 -8.77
N SER A 29 2.12 -6.15 -8.64
CA SER A 29 1.32 -7.36 -8.81
C SER A 29 0.40 -7.61 -7.62
N MET A 30 -0.85 -7.20 -7.76
CA MET A 30 -1.90 -7.40 -6.76
C MET A 30 -2.11 -8.86 -6.36
N THR A 31 -1.96 -9.78 -7.32
CA THR A 31 -2.01 -11.23 -7.08
C THR A 31 -0.98 -11.64 -6.03
N ARG A 32 0.27 -11.25 -6.25
CA ARG A 32 1.40 -11.65 -5.41
C ARG A 32 1.35 -10.97 -4.05
N VAL A 33 0.93 -9.70 -4.00
CA VAL A 33 0.71 -8.99 -2.74
C VAL A 33 -0.41 -9.64 -1.92
N ALA A 34 -1.53 -10.01 -2.54
CA ALA A 34 -2.62 -10.71 -1.87
C ALA A 34 -2.15 -12.06 -1.30
N GLU A 35 -1.41 -12.85 -2.09
CA GLU A 35 -0.84 -14.13 -1.64
C GLU A 35 0.18 -13.94 -0.50
N LYS A 36 1.03 -12.92 -0.57
CA LYS A 36 2.04 -12.62 0.46
C LYS A 36 1.45 -12.11 1.76
N THR A 37 0.43 -11.28 1.66
CA THR A 37 -0.23 -10.68 2.83
C THR A 37 -1.33 -11.57 3.41
N GLY A 38 -1.69 -12.66 2.71
CA GLY A 38 -2.77 -13.57 3.10
C GLY A 38 -4.16 -12.93 3.01
N LEU A 39 -4.27 -11.77 2.34
CA LEU A 39 -5.50 -11.04 2.17
C LEU A 39 -6.18 -11.42 0.86
N GLU A 40 -7.50 -11.61 0.93
CA GLU A 40 -8.34 -11.68 -0.25
C GLU A 40 -8.16 -10.42 -1.13
N ARG A 41 -8.04 -10.62 -2.44
CA ARG A 41 -7.75 -9.51 -3.39
C ARG A 41 -8.80 -8.40 -3.30
N THR A 42 -10.07 -8.76 -3.17
CA THR A 42 -11.17 -7.79 -3.04
C THR A 42 -11.06 -6.94 -1.79
N HIS A 43 -10.58 -7.53 -0.68
CA HIS A 43 -10.33 -6.81 0.56
C HIS A 43 -9.09 -5.93 0.45
N LEU A 44 -8.03 -6.44 -0.18
CA LEU A 44 -6.81 -5.68 -0.44
C LEU A 44 -7.13 -4.38 -1.20
N TYR A 45 -7.90 -4.45 -2.29
CA TYR A 45 -8.31 -3.26 -3.06
C TYR A 45 -9.03 -2.21 -2.21
N ARG A 46 -10.00 -2.65 -1.39
CA ARG A 46 -10.74 -1.73 -0.49
C ARG A 46 -9.80 -1.08 0.51
N LYS A 47 -8.86 -1.85 1.07
CA LYS A 47 -7.89 -1.40 2.06
C LYS A 47 -6.92 -0.38 1.48
N LEU A 48 -6.34 -0.66 0.31
CA LEU A 48 -5.44 0.27 -0.37
C LEU A 48 -6.14 1.60 -0.71
N LYS A 49 -7.40 1.53 -1.18
CA LYS A 49 -8.21 2.72 -1.44
C LYS A 49 -8.49 3.54 -0.18
N GLN A 50 -8.76 2.88 0.95
CA GLN A 50 -8.97 3.53 2.24
C GLN A 50 -7.69 4.16 2.80
N LEU A 51 -6.54 3.52 2.58
CA LEU A 51 -5.22 3.97 3.05
C LEU A 51 -4.57 4.99 2.10
N GLY A 52 -5.15 5.24 0.92
CA GLY A 52 -4.60 6.13 -0.11
C GLY A 52 -3.31 5.60 -0.74
N VAL A 53 -3.14 4.28 -0.80
CA VAL A 53 -1.99 3.64 -1.45
C VAL A 53 -2.25 3.52 -2.95
N GLU A 54 -1.43 4.18 -3.75
CA GLU A 54 -1.52 4.10 -5.20
C GLU A 54 -0.79 2.87 -5.74
N LEU A 55 -1.51 2.10 -6.56
CA LEU A 55 -0.94 0.98 -7.29
C LEU A 55 -0.07 1.54 -8.39
N GLY A 56 1.25 1.56 -8.16
CA GLY A 56 2.25 2.08 -9.07
C GLY A 56 2.10 1.55 -10.50
N ARG A 57 1.37 2.30 -11.32
CA ARG A 57 1.37 2.23 -12.79
C ARG A 57 1.06 3.57 -13.45
N ASN A 58 1.01 4.67 -12.68
CA ASN A 58 0.64 5.99 -13.19
C ASN A 58 1.50 7.14 -12.62
N LYS A 59 2.77 6.89 -12.30
CA LYS A 59 3.75 7.96 -12.45
C LYS A 59 4.24 7.88 -13.90
N PRO A 60 3.76 8.72 -14.83
CA PRO A 60 4.59 9.03 -16.00
C PRO A 60 5.91 9.50 -15.43
N GLU A 61 6.99 8.82 -15.83
CA GLU A 61 8.34 9.28 -15.52
C GLU A 61 8.43 10.75 -15.94
N PRO A 62 8.87 11.68 -15.08
CA PRO A 62 9.16 13.01 -15.54
C PRO A 62 10.32 12.85 -16.51
N THR A 63 10.02 12.90 -17.81
CA THR A 63 11.02 13.01 -18.86
C THR A 63 11.81 14.28 -18.55
N GLU A 64 12.99 14.12 -17.94
CA GLU A 64 13.97 15.19 -17.81
C GLU A 64 14.27 15.71 -19.22
N GLN A 65 14.01 17.00 -19.43
CA GLN A 65 14.50 17.80 -20.56
C GLN A 65 15.48 18.83 -20.01
#